data_AF-A0A661N8M3-F1
#
_entry.id   AF-A0A661N8M3-F1
#
_cell.length_a   1.000
_cell.length_b   1.000
_cell.length_c   1.000
_cell.angle_alpha   90.00
_cell.angle_beta   90.00
_cell.angle_gamma   90.00
#
_symmetry.space_group_name_H-M   'P 1'
#
loop_
_entity.id
_entity.type
_entity.pdbx_description
1 polymer ?
#
loop_
_entity_poly.entity_id
_entity_poly.type
_entity_poly.pdbx_seq_one_letter_code
_entity_poly.pdbx_strand_id
1 'polypeptide(L)'
;MKRSLPVLDDSSDPPVRAPAILNIGGWCVSVADAGDGVSSLRFVDELIEAGAVRVDSSADVKLDTRIVIRGTPQSPEARLRAEATEEAADAVLGSARPVFAGLFASACARWVNS
;
A
#
# COMPACT_ATOMS: atom_id res chain seq x y z
N MET A 1 40.93 -7.83 26.16
CA MET A 1 40.70 -6.82 25.11
C MET A 1 39.49 -7.24 24.29
N LYS A 2 38.31 -6.63 24.52
CA LYS A 2 37.09 -6.94 23.76
C LYS A 2 37.13 -6.14 22.46
N ARG A 3 37.31 -6.83 21.32
CA ARG A 3 37.14 -6.24 19.98
C ARG A 3 35.65 -6.26 19.67
N SER A 4 34.99 -5.12 19.81
CA SER A 4 33.65 -4.91 19.27
C SER A 4 33.77 -4.86 17.75
N LEU A 5 33.12 -5.79 17.05
CA LEU A 5 32.92 -5.68 15.61
C LEU A 5 32.01 -4.48 15.34
N PRO A 6 32.37 -3.56 14.43
CA PRO A 6 31.43 -2.55 13.98
C PRO A 6 30.31 -3.29 13.24
N VAL A 7 29.09 -3.19 13.77
CA VAL A 7 27.88 -3.51 13.00
C VAL A 7 27.87 -2.49 11.86
N LEU A 8 28.22 -2.93 10.65
CA LEU A 8 27.87 -2.18 9.46
C LEU A 8 26.35 -2.15 9.45
N ASP A 9 25.79 -0.98 9.73
CA ASP A 9 24.41 -0.65 9.49
C ASP A 9 24.21 -0.60 7.97
N ASP A 10 24.20 -1.77 7.37
CA ASP A 10 23.82 -2.00 5.97
C ASP A 10 22.29 -2.08 5.93
N SER A 11 21.63 -1.05 6.50
CA SER A 11 20.19 -0.86 6.38
C SER A 11 19.89 -0.39 4.96
N SER A 12 20.15 -1.28 4.00
CA SER A 12 19.69 -1.24 2.62
C SER A 12 18.18 -1.52 2.53
N ASP A 13 17.41 -1.13 3.56
CA ASP A 13 15.97 -1.22 3.50
C ASP A 13 15.50 -0.09 2.56
N PRO A 14 14.83 -0.43 1.45
CA PRO A 14 14.35 0.57 0.51
C PRO A 14 13.40 1.55 1.24
N PRO A 15 13.42 2.84 0.87
CA PRO A 15 12.57 3.84 1.51
C PRO A 15 11.11 3.44 1.35
N VAL A 16 10.40 3.29 2.47
CA VAL A 16 8.95 3.02 2.46
C VAL A 16 8.25 4.23 1.88
N ARG A 17 7.59 4.03 0.73
CA ARG A 17 6.80 5.09 0.11
C ARG A 17 5.58 5.38 0.96
N ALA A 18 5.22 6.67 1.03
CA ALA A 18 3.96 7.08 1.63
C ALA A 18 2.79 6.39 0.90
N PRO A 19 1.74 5.97 1.62
CA PRO A 19 0.54 5.40 1.00
C PRO A 19 -0.04 6.34 -0.06
N ALA A 20 -0.52 5.78 -1.16
CA ALA A 20 -1.26 6.52 -2.18
C ALA A 20 -2.74 6.57 -1.79
N ILE A 21 -3.35 7.76 -1.82
CA ILE A 21 -4.78 7.93 -1.59
C ILE A 21 -5.47 8.15 -2.94
N LEU A 22 -6.54 7.40 -3.16
CA LEU A 22 -7.33 7.38 -4.39
C LEU A 22 -8.80 7.57 -4.05
N ASN A 23 -9.51 8.33 -4.87
CA ASN A 23 -10.97 8.38 -4.88
C ASN A 23 -11.48 7.54 -6.04
N ILE A 24 -12.36 6.57 -5.74
CA ILE A 24 -12.99 5.70 -6.71
C ILE A 24 -14.50 5.86 -6.60
N GLY A 25 -15.08 6.64 -7.53
CA GLY A 25 -16.54 6.84 -7.58
C GLY A 25 -17.12 7.45 -6.30
N GLY A 26 -16.35 8.22 -5.51
CA GLY A 26 -16.74 8.78 -4.22
C GLY A 26 -16.16 8.04 -3.01
N TRP A 27 -15.52 6.88 -3.21
CA TRP A 27 -14.95 6.05 -2.15
C TRP A 27 -13.44 6.29 -2.00
N CYS A 28 -13.00 6.67 -0.80
CA CYS A 28 -11.59 7.00 -0.54
C CYS A 28 -10.79 5.78 -0.08
N VAL A 29 -9.81 5.38 -0.91
CA VAL A 29 -8.98 4.20 -0.71
C VAL A 29 -7.52 4.60 -0.51
N SER A 30 -6.91 4.12 0.57
CA SER A 30 -5.47 4.19 0.77
C SER A 30 -4.82 2.89 0.34
N VAL A 31 -3.81 2.95 -0.53
CA VAL A 31 -2.98 1.82 -0.96
C VAL A 31 -1.57 1.98 -0.43
N ALA A 32 -1.12 1.02 0.37
CA ALA A 32 0.24 0.95 0.88
C ALA A 32 0.94 -0.35 0.44
N ASP A 33 2.26 -0.36 0.48
CA ASP A 33 3.10 -1.53 0.22
C ASP A 33 3.82 -1.93 1.51
N ALA A 34 3.85 -3.21 1.84
CA ALA A 34 4.62 -3.73 2.97
C ALA A 34 6.10 -4.02 2.61
N GLY A 35 6.50 -3.80 1.35
CA GLY A 35 7.84 -3.97 0.81
C GLY A 35 8.45 -2.65 0.26
N ASP A 36 8.96 -2.70 -0.97
CA ASP A 36 9.73 -1.60 -1.60
C ASP A 36 8.87 -0.54 -2.31
N GLY A 37 7.54 -0.74 -2.34
CA GLY A 37 6.60 0.18 -2.97
C GLY A 37 6.30 -0.09 -4.44
N VAL A 38 7.02 -0.98 -5.13
CA VAL A 38 6.82 -1.21 -6.58
C VAL A 38 5.44 -1.78 -6.89
N SER A 39 4.96 -2.69 -6.04
CA SER A 39 3.67 -3.34 -6.26
C SER A 39 2.51 -2.37 -6.03
N SER A 40 2.59 -1.54 -4.99
CA SER A 40 1.59 -0.49 -4.75
C SER A 40 1.48 0.52 -5.90
N LEU A 41 2.59 0.90 -6.52
CA LEU A 41 2.57 1.84 -7.66
C LEU A 41 1.83 1.25 -8.84
N ARG A 42 2.17 0.01 -9.23
CA ARG A 42 1.49 -0.68 -10.33
C ARG A 42 -0.01 -0.82 -10.06
N PHE A 43 -0.37 -1.19 -8.83
CA PHE A 43 -1.79 -1.31 -8.46
C PHE A 43 -2.51 0.03 -8.51
N VAL A 44 -1.86 1.11 -8.07
CA VAL A 44 -2.41 2.46 -8.17
C VAL A 44 -2.61 2.88 -9.62
N ASP A 45 -1.65 2.59 -10.50
CA ASP A 45 -1.77 2.88 -11.93
C ASP A 45 -2.94 2.10 -12.56
N GLU A 46 -3.07 0.81 -12.23
CA GLU A 46 -4.21 -0.02 -12.66
C GLU A 46 -5.56 0.51 -12.15
N LEU A 47 -5.62 1.03 -10.92
CA LEU A 47 -6.82 1.67 -10.38
C LEU A 47 -7.14 2.98 -11.12
N ILE A 48 -6.12 3.78 -11.45
CA ILE A 48 -6.29 5.02 -12.23
C ILE A 48 -6.80 4.71 -13.64
N GLU A 49 -6.26 3.68 -14.30
CA GLU A 49 -6.78 3.19 -15.58
C GLU A 49 -8.24 2.73 -15.48
N ALA A 50 -8.64 2.18 -14.32
CA ALA A 50 -10.02 1.82 -14.02
C ALA A 50 -10.92 3.00 -13.62
N GLY A 51 -10.39 4.24 -13.62
CA GLY A 51 -11.15 5.47 -13.35
C GLY A 51 -10.97 6.04 -11.94
N ALA A 52 -10.00 5.57 -11.16
CA ALA A 52 -9.63 6.18 -9.90
C ALA A 52 -8.95 7.55 -10.10
N VAL A 53 -9.14 8.46 -9.16
CA VAL A 53 -8.49 9.78 -9.15
C VAL A 53 -7.60 9.88 -7.93
N ARG A 54 -6.34 10.28 -8.11
CA ARG A 54 -5.41 10.47 -7.00
C ARG A 54 -5.80 11.70 -6.18
N VAL A 55 -5.75 11.55 -4.85
CA VAL A 55 -6.06 12.61 -3.89
C VAL A 55 -4.78 13.00 -3.17
N ASP A 56 -4.55 14.30 -3.03
CA ASP A 56 -3.42 14.81 -2.27
C ASP A 56 -3.54 14.42 -0.80
N SER A 57 -2.48 13.82 -0.24
CA SER A 57 -2.47 13.34 1.13
C SER A 57 -2.46 14.46 2.19
N SER A 58 -2.50 15.73 1.77
CA SER A 58 -2.50 16.89 2.66
C SER A 58 -3.89 17.27 3.17
N ALA A 59 -4.95 16.69 2.62
CA ALA A 59 -6.30 16.87 3.14
C ALA A 59 -6.58 15.80 4.21
N ASP A 60 -7.28 16.18 5.29
CA ASP A 60 -7.90 15.26 6.27
C ASP A 60 -9.00 14.43 5.60
N VAL A 61 -8.61 13.58 4.66
CA VAL A 61 -9.50 12.72 3.91
C VAL A 61 -9.86 11.55 4.81
N LYS A 62 -11.15 11.44 5.12
CA LYS A 62 -11.69 10.23 5.75
C LYS A 62 -11.48 9.05 4.79
N LEU A 63 -10.68 8.07 5.20
CA LEU A 63 -10.48 6.85 4.45
C LEU A 63 -11.65 5.90 4.68
N ASP A 64 -12.19 5.35 3.60
CA ASP A 64 -13.22 4.33 3.64
C ASP A 64 -12.61 2.92 3.59
N THR A 65 -11.42 2.77 3.00
CA THR A 65 -10.73 1.47 2.93
C THR A 65 -9.21 1.64 2.86
N ARG A 66 -8.48 0.80 3.59
CA ARG A 66 -7.04 0.67 3.54
C ARG A 66 -6.63 -0.69 2.98
N ILE A 67 -5.97 -0.66 1.83
CA ILE A 67 -5.40 -1.82 1.16
C ILE A 67 -3.90 -1.83 1.37
N VAL A 68 -3.36 -2.98 1.79
CA VAL A 68 -1.92 -3.23 1.86
C VAL A 68 -1.56 -4.32 0.87
N ILE A 69 -0.56 -4.05 0.03
CA ILE A 69 0.02 -5.08 -0.84
C ILE A 69 1.20 -5.69 -0.10
N ARG A 70 1.09 -6.98 0.18
CA ARG A 70 2.12 -7.76 0.87
C ARG A 70 3.35 -7.88 -0.02
N GLY A 71 4.45 -7.28 0.43
CA GLY A 71 5.79 -7.54 -0.08
C GLY A 71 6.43 -8.75 0.59
N THR A 72 7.52 -9.26 0.02
CA THR A 72 8.38 -10.22 0.71
C THR A 72 9.42 -9.46 1.53
N PRO A 73 9.34 -9.45 2.88
CA PRO A 73 10.29 -8.71 3.70
C PRO A 73 11.69 -9.29 3.53
N GLN A 74 12.67 -8.40 3.31
CA GLN A 74 14.08 -8.77 3.10
C GLN A 74 14.91 -8.71 4.40
N SER A 75 14.35 -8.14 5.48
CA SER A 75 14.99 -7.98 6.78
C SER A 75 13.99 -8.27 7.92
N PRO A 76 14.47 -8.62 9.13
CA PRO A 76 13.62 -8.74 10.33
C PRO A 76 12.85 -7.45 10.63
N GLU A 77 13.46 -6.29 10.44
CA GLU A 77 12.85 -4.97 10.63
C GLU A 77 11.74 -4.73 9.58
N ALA A 78 11.96 -5.07 8.31
CA ALA A 78 10.93 -5.04 7.29
C ALA A 78 9.77 -6.00 7.63
N ARG A 79 10.05 -7.15 8.24
CA ARG A 79 9.00 -8.09 8.65
C ARG A 79 8.11 -7.50 9.74
N LEU A 80 8.70 -6.90 10.79
CA LEU A 80 7.93 -6.25 11.85
C LEU A 80 7.09 -5.07 11.33
N ARG A 81 7.63 -4.30 10.39
CA ARG A 81 6.89 -3.22 9.73
C ARG A 81 5.74 -3.75 8.87
N ALA A 82 5.97 -4.82 8.12
CA ALA A 82 4.93 -5.47 7.31
C ALA A 82 3.79 -5.97 8.21
N GLU A 83 4.11 -6.66 9.31
CA GLU A 83 3.14 -7.13 10.30
C GLU A 83 2.29 -5.97 10.86
N ALA A 84 2.93 -4.89 11.31
CA ALA A 84 2.23 -3.71 11.83
C ALA A 84 1.35 -3.00 10.78
N THR A 85 1.79 -2.98 9.52
CA THR A 85 1.06 -2.34 8.43
C THR A 85 -0.15 -3.19 8.00
N GLU A 86 0.03 -4.52 7.96
CA GLU A 86 -1.03 -5.47 7.65
C GLU A 86 -2.11 -5.53 8.75
N GLU A 87 -1.75 -5.40 10.02
CA GLU A 87 -2.71 -5.36 11.14
C GLU A 87 -3.66 -4.16 11.05
N ALA A 88 -3.18 -3.04 10.52
CA ALA A 88 -3.96 -1.82 10.36
C ALA A 88 -4.71 -1.74 9.02
N ALA A 89 -4.74 -2.83 8.23
CA ALA A 89 -5.36 -2.88 6.91
C ALA A 89 -6.77 -3.48 6.94
N ASP A 90 -7.68 -2.92 6.13
CA ASP A 90 -8.99 -3.53 5.90
C ASP A 90 -8.88 -4.71 4.92
N ALA A 91 -7.89 -4.67 4.03
CA ALA A 91 -7.59 -5.74 3.10
C ALA A 91 -6.08 -5.87 2.85
N VAL A 92 -5.60 -7.12 2.86
CA VAL A 92 -4.22 -7.47 2.49
C VAL A 92 -4.23 -8.26 1.19
N LEU A 93 -3.53 -7.75 0.17
CA LEU A 93 -3.38 -8.39 -1.12
C LEU A 93 -2.02 -9.06 -1.23
N GLY A 94 -1.98 -10.32 -1.63
CA GLY A 94 -0.71 -11.01 -1.93
C GLY A 94 -0.04 -10.56 -3.24
N SER A 95 -0.74 -9.80 -4.09
CA SER A 95 -0.21 -9.27 -5.36
C SER A 95 -1.10 -8.16 -5.93
N ALA A 96 -0.50 -7.24 -6.69
CA ALA A 96 -1.16 -6.22 -7.50
C ALA A 96 -1.62 -6.82 -8.83
N ARG A 97 -2.85 -7.35 -8.91
CA ARG A 97 -3.38 -7.94 -10.15
C ARG A 97 -4.31 -6.95 -10.88
N PRO A 98 -4.13 -6.70 -12.18
CA PRO A 98 -4.95 -5.75 -12.94
C PRO A 98 -6.45 -6.08 -12.92
N VAL A 99 -6.78 -7.36 -13.04
CA VAL A 99 -8.17 -7.83 -13.01
C VAL A 99 -8.84 -7.48 -11.68
N PHE A 100 -8.09 -7.58 -10.57
CA PHE A 100 -8.64 -7.23 -9.27
C PHE A 100 -8.85 -5.72 -9.14
N ALA A 101 -7.91 -4.89 -9.61
CA ALA A 101 -8.06 -3.43 -9.61
C ALA A 101 -9.35 -2.99 -10.33
N GLY A 102 -9.60 -3.52 -11.53
CA GLY A 102 -10.82 -3.21 -12.30
C GLY A 102 -12.11 -3.66 -11.61
N LEU A 103 -12.13 -4.87 -11.03
CA LEU A 103 -13.29 -5.39 -10.30
C LEU A 103 -13.55 -4.60 -9.02
N PHE A 104 -12.50 -4.28 -8.26
CA PHE A 104 -12.58 -3.50 -7.05
C PHE A 104 -13.11 -2.10 -7.33
N ALA A 105 -12.57 -1.42 -8.36
CA ALA A 105 -13.03 -0.09 -8.72
C ALA A 105 -14.51 -0.07 -9.15
N SER A 106 -14.93 -1.08 -9.91
CA SER A 106 -16.32 -1.27 -10.28
C SER A 106 -17.23 -1.52 -9.07
N ALA A 107 -16.76 -2.28 -8.08
CA ALA A 107 -17.50 -2.53 -6.85
C ALA A 107 -17.69 -1.25 -6.01
N CYS A 108 -16.63 -0.47 -5.83
CA CYS A 108 -16.68 0.82 -5.15
C CYS A 108 -17.70 1.77 -5.81
N ALA A 109 -17.65 1.90 -7.14
CA ALA A 109 -18.58 2.75 -7.88
C ALA A 109 -20.05 2.30 -7.74
N ARG A 110 -20.33 0.99 -7.61
CA ARG A 110 -21.70 0.49 -7.40
C ARG A 110 -22.22 0.79 -6.00
N TRP A 111 -21.37 0.68 -4.98
CA TRP A 111 -21.75 0.96 -3.60
C TRP A 111 -22.15 2.41 -3.36
N VAL A 112 -21.49 3.37 -4.00
CA VAL A 112 -21.85 4.79 -3.85
C VAL A 112 -23.20 5.12 -4.52
N ASN A 113 -23.63 4.32 -5.49
CA ASN A 113 -24.88 4.51 -6.24
C ASN A 113 -26.06 3.66 -5.74
N SER A 114 -25.90 2.91 -4.64
CA SER A 114 -26.96 2.06 -4.04
C SER A 114 -27.54 2.72 -2.79
#